data_AF-A0A4Q2YYY6-F1
#
_entry.id   AF-A0A4Q2YYY6-F1
#
_cell.length_a   1.000
_cell.length_b   1.000
_cell.length_c   1.000
_cell.angle_alpha   90.00
_cell.angle_beta   90.00
_cell.angle_gamma   90.00
#
_symmetry.space_group_name_H-M   'P 1'
#
loop_
_entity.id
_entity.type
_entity.pdbx_description
1 polymer ?
#
loop_
_entity_poly.entity_id
_entity_poly.type
_entity_poly.pdbx_seq_one_letter_code
_entity_poly.pdbx_strand_id
1 'polypeptide(L)'
;MKKGTRHRGALDAWVNSLPLALGCPTICWLGHGLLTWDPLSLIFAGCAVVVHFFAYLVTGLPIFLACFRNAFSPIWTPRVLIPVGILLATIAVQFVPLLVGNPAAPAAELAIYLMGVGYGFVTAIAALRQRPIPG
;
A
#
# COMPACT_ATOMS: atom_id res chain seq x y z
N MET A 1 -25.70 5.11 28.84
CA MET A 1 -24.53 5.82 28.28
C MET A 1 -24.59 5.76 26.76
N LYS A 2 -24.60 6.92 26.10
CA LYS A 2 -24.74 7.04 24.64
C LYS A 2 -23.55 6.38 23.93
N LYS A 3 -23.74 5.20 23.31
CA LYS A 3 -22.83 4.71 22.26
C LYS A 3 -23.05 5.61 21.04
N GLY A 4 -22.33 6.72 20.99
CA GLY A 4 -22.20 7.48 19.76
C GLY A 4 -21.48 6.60 18.75
N THR A 5 -22.24 5.94 17.89
CA THR A 5 -21.73 5.32 16.67
C THR A 5 -21.16 6.46 15.83
N ARG A 6 -19.86 6.74 15.98
CA ARG A 6 -19.14 7.54 14.98
C ARG A 6 -19.21 6.75 13.68
N HIS A 7 -20.16 7.10 12.81
CA HIS A 7 -20.04 6.85 11.39
C HIS A 7 -18.76 7.54 10.93
N ARG A 8 -17.61 6.87 11.03
CA ARG A 8 -16.39 7.32 10.37
C ARG A 8 -16.71 7.36 8.88
N GLY A 9 -16.54 8.52 8.25
CA GLY A 9 -16.67 8.63 6.81
C GLY A 9 -15.67 7.69 6.14
N ALA A 10 -16.04 7.09 5.00
CA ALA A 10 -15.16 6.21 4.23
C ALA A 10 -13.83 6.91 3.88
N LEU A 11 -13.90 8.21 3.59
CA LEU A 11 -12.72 9.03 3.31
C LEU A 11 -11.85 9.23 4.54
N ASP A 12 -12.43 9.50 5.72
CA ASP A 12 -11.67 9.60 6.97
C ASP A 12 -10.97 8.28 7.29
N ALA A 13 -11.66 7.15 7.11
CA ALA A 13 -11.09 5.83 7.32
C ALA A 13 -9.92 5.55 6.37
N TRP A 14 -10.06 5.91 5.09
CA TRP A 14 -8.99 5.78 4.10
C TRP A 14 -7.79 6.69 4.41
N VAL A 15 -8.03 7.95 4.79
CA VAL A 15 -6.96 8.88 5.20
C VAL A 15 -6.21 8.33 6.41
N ASN A 16 -6.93 7.75 7.38
CA ASN A 16 -6.32 7.12 8.55
C ASN A 16 -5.52 5.85 8.25
N SER A 17 -5.71 5.20 7.08
CA SER A 17 -4.82 4.11 6.64
C SER A 17 -3.56 4.60 5.93
N LEU A 18 -3.51 5.85 5.44
CA LEU A 18 -2.35 6.37 4.70
C LEU A 18 -1.02 6.28 5.47
N PRO A 19 -0.93 6.62 6.78
CA PRO A 19 0.35 6.56 7.48
C PRO A 19 0.93 5.14 7.54
N LEU A 20 0.07 4.13 7.69
CA LEU A 20 0.47 2.73 7.69
C LEU A 20 0.78 2.23 6.27
N ALA A 21 -0.06 2.58 5.30
CA ALA A 21 0.11 2.18 3.92
C ALA A 21 1.39 2.80 3.31
N LEU A 22 1.67 4.08 3.56
CA LEU A 22 2.80 4.80 2.96
C LEU A 22 4.05 4.80 3.85
N GLY A 23 3.89 4.85 5.17
CA GLY A 23 5.01 4.95 6.11
C GLY A 23 5.90 3.71 6.14
N CYS A 24 5.30 2.52 6.21
CA CYS A 24 6.07 1.27 6.23
C CYS A 24 6.91 1.06 4.96
N PRO A 25 6.39 1.24 3.73
CA PRO A 25 7.19 1.17 2.51
C PRO A 25 8.30 2.21 2.47
N THR A 26 8.00 3.45 2.88
CA THR A 26 9.01 4.52 2.94
C THR A 26 10.19 4.11 3.82
N ILE A 27 9.91 3.52 5.00
CA ILE A 27 10.94 3.01 5.92
C ILE A 27 11.71 1.85 5.29
N CYS A 28 11.05 0.92 4.60
CA CYS A 28 11.72 -0.20 3.93
C CYS A 28 12.67 0.27 2.82
N TRP A 29 12.23 1.22 1.99
CA TRP A 29 13.05 1.79 0.92
C TRP A 29 14.19 2.66 1.44
N LEU A 30 13.95 3.46 2.50
CA LEU A 30 15.00 4.20 3.19
C LEU A 30 16.03 3.26 3.82
N GLY A 31 15.58 2.20 4.50
CA GLY A 31 16.47 1.19 5.09
C GLY A 31 17.33 0.52 4.02
N HIS A 32 16.75 0.16 2.88
CA HIS A 32 17.52 -0.35 1.74
C HIS A 32 18.58 0.66 1.27
N GLY A 33 18.21 1.93 1.06
CA GLY A 33 19.17 2.94 0.61
C GLY A 33 20.28 3.27 1.62
N LEU A 34 19.98 3.20 2.91
CA LEU A 34 20.98 3.35 3.98
C LEU A 34 21.95 2.17 4.04
N LEU A 35 21.48 0.95 3.74
CA LEU A 35 22.32 -0.24 3.72
C LEU A 35 23.21 -0.31 2.47
N THR A 36 22.75 0.22 1.33
CA THR A 36 23.51 0.23 0.07
C THR A 36 24.46 1.43 -0.06
N TRP A 37 24.37 2.44 0.81
CA TRP A 37 25.14 3.70 0.75
C TRP A 37 25.09 4.39 -0.62
N ASP A 38 24.03 4.13 -1.38
CA ASP A 38 23.89 4.59 -2.74
C ASP A 38 22.94 5.81 -2.78
N PRO A 39 23.42 7.00 -3.18
CA PRO A 39 22.57 8.20 -3.30
C PRO A 39 21.37 8.01 -4.22
N LEU A 40 21.50 7.16 -5.24
CA LEU A 40 20.40 6.84 -6.14
C LEU A 40 19.30 6.07 -5.39
N SER A 41 19.65 5.26 -4.39
CA SER A 41 18.69 4.52 -3.56
C SER A 41 17.76 5.42 -2.75
N LEU A 42 18.18 6.64 -2.37
CA LEU A 42 17.29 7.63 -1.76
C LEU A 42 16.31 8.23 -2.78
N ILE A 43 16.76 8.45 -4.02
CA ILE A 43 15.91 8.91 -5.13
C ILE A 43 14.89 7.81 -5.48
N PHE A 44 15.34 6.55 -5.56
CA PHE A 44 14.47 5.38 -5.74
C PHE A 44 13.43 5.28 -4.62
N ALA A 45 13.81 5.53 -3.36
CA ALA A 45 12.87 5.55 -2.24
C ALA A 45 11.79 6.62 -2.42
N GLY A 46 12.17 7.84 -2.79
CA GLY A 46 11.22 8.93 -3.07
C GLY A 46 10.28 8.60 -4.23
N CYS A 47 10.81 8.13 -5.36
CA CYS A 47 10.02 7.71 -6.52
C CYS A 47 9.07 6.56 -6.16
N ALA A 48 9.53 5.58 -5.39
CA ALA A 48 8.72 4.47 -4.93
C ALA A 48 7.53 4.98 -4.09
N VAL A 49 7.76 5.87 -3.12
CA VAL A 49 6.65 6.44 -2.32
C VAL A 49 5.60 7.12 -3.19
N VAL A 50 6.02 7.87 -4.20
CA VAL A 50 5.13 8.53 -5.15
C VAL A 50 4.32 7.50 -5.95
N VAL A 51 4.97 6.48 -6.52
CA VAL A 51 4.30 5.40 -7.28
C VAL A 51 3.29 4.66 -6.41
N HIS A 52 3.68 4.31 -5.18
CA HIS A 52 2.81 3.62 -4.23
C HIS A 52 1.62 4.48 -3.82
N PHE A 53 1.84 5.78 -3.59
CA PHE A 53 0.76 6.73 -3.31
C PHE A 53 -0.22 6.81 -4.47
N PHE A 54 0.26 6.96 -5.70
CA PHE A 54 -0.60 6.98 -6.89
C PHE A 54 -1.34 5.66 -7.07
N ALA A 55 -0.68 4.51 -6.89
CA ALA A 55 -1.35 3.21 -6.94
C ALA A 55 -2.45 3.11 -5.87
N TYR A 56 -2.19 3.57 -4.65
CA TYR A 56 -3.16 3.57 -3.57
C TYR A 56 -4.33 4.54 -3.81
N LEU A 57 -4.06 5.68 -4.46
CA LEU A 57 -5.06 6.67 -4.84
C LEU A 57 -5.92 6.23 -6.03
N VAL A 58 -5.32 5.64 -7.06
CA VAL A 58 -6.01 5.29 -8.32
C VAL A 58 -6.73 3.96 -8.22
N THR A 59 -6.19 2.99 -7.47
CA THR A 59 -6.78 1.66 -7.34
C THR A 59 -7.34 1.41 -5.94
N GLY A 60 -6.58 1.74 -4.89
CA GLY A 60 -6.96 1.48 -3.51
C GLY A 60 -8.18 2.29 -3.06
N LEU A 61 -8.21 3.60 -3.31
CA LEU A 61 -9.29 4.48 -2.89
C LEU A 61 -10.65 4.12 -3.54
N PRO A 62 -10.78 3.91 -4.86
CA PRO A 62 -12.07 3.52 -5.45
C PRO A 62 -12.61 2.20 -4.88
N ILE A 63 -11.74 1.18 -4.74
CA ILE A 63 -12.14 -0.11 -4.16
C ILE A 63 -12.59 0.08 -2.71
N PHE A 64 -11.82 0.85 -1.93
CA PHE A 64 -12.14 1.13 -0.54
C PHE A 64 -13.50 1.82 -0.41
N LEU A 65 -13.71 2.93 -1.12
CA LEU A 65 -14.97 3.69 -1.07
C LEU A 65 -16.18 2.87 -1.54
N ALA A 66 -16.04 2.10 -2.62
CA ALA A 66 -17.11 1.27 -3.16
C ALA A 66 -17.55 0.19 -2.15
N CYS A 67 -16.58 -0.43 -1.47
CA CYS A 67 -16.86 -1.51 -0.53
C CYS A 67 -17.11 -1.05 0.90
N PHE A 68 -16.75 0.18 1.28
CA PHE A 68 -16.92 0.70 2.65
C PHE A 68 -18.38 0.78 3.09
N ARG A 69 -19.30 0.96 2.12
CA ARG A 69 -20.74 1.00 2.38
C ARG A 69 -21.31 -0.37 2.78
N ASN A 70 -20.61 -1.46 2.47
CA ASN A 70 -21.05 -2.82 2.77
C ASN A 70 -20.01 -3.51 3.66
N ALA A 71 -20.28 -3.55 4.96
CA ALA A 71 -19.39 -4.22 5.93
C ALA A 71 -19.24 -5.73 5.71
N PHE A 72 -20.19 -6.34 4.99
CA PHE A 72 -20.16 -7.76 4.62
C PHE A 72 -19.51 -8.02 3.26
N SER A 73 -18.95 -7.00 2.60
CA SER A 73 -18.26 -7.17 1.33
C SER A 73 -17.12 -8.21 1.46
N PRO A 74 -17.01 -9.18 0.52
CA PRO A 74 -15.94 -10.18 0.53
C PRO A 74 -14.54 -9.57 0.54
N ILE A 75 -14.39 -8.34 0.04
CA ILE A 75 -13.11 -7.62 0.05
C ILE A 75 -12.56 -7.40 1.46
N TRP A 76 -13.40 -7.40 2.50
CA TRP A 76 -12.96 -7.22 3.88
C TRP A 76 -12.45 -8.51 4.53
N THR A 77 -12.52 -9.63 3.82
CA THR A 77 -11.96 -10.90 4.28
C THR A 77 -10.45 -10.92 4.02
N PRO A 78 -9.61 -11.35 4.98
CA PRO A 78 -8.16 -11.41 4.79
C PRO A 78 -7.74 -12.26 3.58
N ARG A 79 -8.52 -13.31 3.28
CA ARG A 79 -8.28 -14.22 2.14
C ARG A 79 -8.44 -13.56 0.78
N VAL A 80 -9.19 -12.44 0.69
CA VAL A 80 -9.36 -11.68 -0.55
C VAL A 80 -8.51 -10.41 -0.51
N LEU A 81 -8.56 -9.66 0.60
CA LEU A 81 -7.89 -8.36 0.69
C LEU A 81 -6.37 -8.46 0.57
N ILE A 82 -5.77 -9.47 1.22
CA ILE A 82 -4.31 -9.61 1.25
C ILE A 82 -3.78 -9.97 -0.16
N PRO A 83 -4.31 -10.99 -0.86
CA PRO A 83 -3.88 -11.27 -2.24
C PRO A 83 -4.11 -10.10 -3.20
N VAL A 84 -5.26 -9.41 -3.09
CA VAL A 84 -5.55 -8.24 -3.94
C VAL A 84 -4.56 -7.10 -3.66
N GLY A 85 -4.28 -6.82 -2.39
CA GLY A 85 -3.29 -5.81 -1.99
C GLY A 85 -1.90 -6.14 -2.51
N ILE A 86 -1.45 -7.40 -2.35
CA ILE A 86 -0.17 -7.90 -2.87
C ILE A 86 -0.10 -7.76 -4.39
N LEU A 87 -1.14 -8.18 -5.11
CA LEU A 87 -1.16 -8.12 -6.56
C LEU A 87 -1.05 -6.68 -7.09
N LEU A 88 -1.88 -5.77 -6.56
CA LEU A 88 -1.87 -4.36 -6.96
C LEU A 88 -0.53 -3.68 -6.66
N ALA A 89 0.04 -3.96 -5.48
CA ALA A 89 1.34 -3.46 -5.08
C ALA A 89 2.48 -4.00 -5.94
N THR A 90 2.45 -5.30 -6.25
CA THR A 90 3.46 -5.97 -7.07
C THR A 90 3.45 -5.44 -8.50
N ILE A 91 2.27 -5.13 -9.05
CA ILE A 91 2.14 -4.46 -10.34
C ILE A 91 2.70 -3.03 -10.25
N ALA A 92 2.37 -2.29 -9.19
CA ALA A 92 2.83 -0.91 -9.01
C ALA A 92 4.37 -0.79 -8.93
N VAL A 93 5.05 -1.71 -8.23
CA VAL A 93 6.52 -1.65 -8.11
C VAL A 93 7.26 -1.88 -9.43
N GLN A 94 6.65 -2.54 -10.41
CA GLN A 94 7.26 -2.69 -11.75
C GLN A 94 7.40 -1.36 -12.50
N PHE A 95 6.63 -0.35 -12.11
CA PHE A 95 6.76 1.00 -12.68
C PHE A 95 7.94 1.78 -12.09
N VAL A 96 8.50 1.36 -10.94
CA VAL A 96 9.63 2.05 -10.31
C VAL A 96 10.90 1.96 -11.17
N PRO A 97 11.34 0.77 -11.65
CA PRO A 97 12.48 0.68 -12.58
C PRO A 97 12.25 1.42 -13.90
N LEU A 98 11.02 1.38 -14.43
CA LEU A 98 10.64 2.08 -15.67
C LEU A 98 10.77 3.61 -15.53
N LEU A 99 10.41 4.18 -14.37
CA LEU A 99 10.49 5.62 -14.11
C LEU A 99 11.92 6.11 -13.90
N VAL A 100 12.83 5.24 -13.47
CA VAL A 100 14.20 5.63 -13.09
C VAL A 100 15.24 5.12 -14.10
N GLY A 101 14.80 4.43 -15.17
CA GLY A 101 15.65 4.04 -16.29
C GLY A 101 16.71 2.99 -15.94
N ASN A 102 16.49 2.19 -14.90
CA ASN A 102 17.45 1.18 -14.45
C ASN A 102 17.05 -0.22 -14.96
N PRO A 103 17.77 -0.80 -15.95
CA PRO A 103 17.56 -2.19 -16.37
C PRO A 103 18.12 -3.12 -15.28
N ALA A 104 17.25 -3.58 -14.38
CA ALA A 104 17.65 -4.35 -13.22
C ALA A 104 18.32 -5.69 -13.59
N ALA A 105 19.45 -5.99 -12.96
CA ALA A 105 19.97 -7.36 -12.88
C ALA A 105 18.98 -8.27 -12.11
N PRO A 106 18.96 -9.60 -12.33
CA PRO A 106 17.94 -10.51 -11.77
C PRO A 106 17.79 -10.44 -10.24
N ALA A 107 18.88 -10.15 -9.51
CA ALA A 107 18.85 -9.98 -8.06
C ALA A 107 18.11 -8.69 -7.61
N ALA A 108 18.19 -7.62 -8.41
CA ALA A 108 17.45 -6.39 -8.17
C ALA A 108 15.96 -6.56 -8.50
N GLU A 109 15.62 -7.34 -9.54
CA GLU A 109 14.22 -7.68 -9.83
C GLU A 109 13.56 -8.41 -8.66
N LEU A 110 14.22 -9.45 -8.11
CA LEU A 110 13.68 -10.19 -6.96
C LEU A 110 13.46 -9.28 -5.74
N ALA A 111 14.39 -8.37 -5.46
CA ALA A 111 14.24 -7.41 -4.37
C ALA A 111 13.01 -6.50 -4.57
N ILE A 112 12.78 -6.02 -5.79
CA ILE A 112 11.62 -5.19 -6.14
C ILE A 112 10.31 -5.97 -5.97
N TYR A 113 10.26 -7.23 -6.41
CA TYR A 113 9.09 -8.09 -6.21
C TYR A 113 8.79 -8.32 -4.73
N LEU A 114 9.81 -8.64 -3.92
CA LEU A 114 9.65 -8.83 -2.47
C LEU A 114 9.17 -7.56 -1.77
N MET A 115 9.66 -6.39 -2.21
CA MET A 115 9.16 -5.10 -1.73
C MET A 115 7.68 -4.87 -2.10
N GLY A 116 7.27 -5.21 -3.33
CA GLY A 116 5.86 -5.15 -3.75
C GLY A 116 4.96 -6.05 -2.93
N VAL A 117 5.39 -7.29 -2.65
CA VAL A 117 4.66 -8.24 -1.79
C VAL A 117 4.52 -7.68 -0.37
N GLY A 118 5.62 -7.22 0.23
CA GLY A 118 5.63 -6.63 1.57
C GLY A 118 4.72 -5.40 1.65
N TYR A 119 4.79 -4.50 0.67
CA TYR A 119 3.94 -3.31 0.60
C TYR A 119 2.46 -3.67 0.51
N GLY A 120 2.09 -4.55 -0.41
CA GLY A 120 0.70 -4.92 -0.61
C GLY A 120 0.10 -5.62 0.60
N PHE A 121 0.90 -6.41 1.31
CA PHE A 121 0.51 -7.00 2.59
C PHE A 121 0.20 -5.91 3.63
N VAL A 122 1.13 -4.99 3.88
CA VAL A 122 0.94 -3.93 4.90
C VAL A 122 -0.26 -3.05 4.56
N THR A 123 -0.43 -2.70 3.29
CA THR A 123 -1.56 -1.89 2.80
C THR A 123 -2.89 -2.61 3.01
N ALA A 124 -2.95 -3.91 2.74
CA ALA A 124 -4.14 -4.72 3.00
C ALA A 124 -4.47 -4.78 4.49
N ILE A 125 -3.46 -4.92 5.37
CA ILE A 125 -3.67 -4.88 6.83
C ILE A 125 -4.16 -3.49 7.28
N ALA A 126 -3.60 -2.41 6.73
CA ALA A 126 -4.04 -1.05 7.02
C ALA A 126 -5.52 -0.85 6.64
N ALA A 127 -5.91 -1.29 5.44
CA ALA A 127 -7.30 -1.25 4.99
C ALA A 127 -8.22 -2.11 5.86
N LEU A 128 -7.79 -3.32 6.25
CA LEU A 128 -8.52 -4.20 7.16
C LEU A 128 -8.79 -3.54 8.52
N ARG A 129 -7.81 -2.82 9.07
CA ARG A 129 -7.97 -2.11 10.34
C ARG A 129 -8.91 -0.91 10.26
N GLN A 130 -9.09 -0.35 9.08
CA GLN A 130 -10.01 0.77 8.84
C GLN A 130 -11.36 0.32 8.29
N ARG A 131 -11.62 -0.97 8.17
CA ARG A 131 -12.88 -1.49 7.61
C ARG A 131 -14.12 -1.01 8.40
N PRO A 132 -15.27 -0.88 7.75
CA PRO A 132 -16.54 -0.61 8.44
C PRO A 132 -16.85 -1.73 9.46
N ILE A 133 -17.35 -1.34 10.64
CA ILE A 133 -17.80 -2.28 11.68
C ILE A 133 -19.31 -2.50 11.49
N PRO A 134 -19.79 -3.75 11.44
CA PRO A 134 -21.23 -4.04 11.43
C PRO A 134 -21.89 -3.40 12.67
N GLY A 135 -22.94 -2.62 12.46
CA GLY A 135 -23.78 -2.05 13.52
C GLY A 135 -24.71 -3.07 14.14
#